data_AF-A0A161WFV1-F1
#
_entry.id   AF-A0A161WFV1-F1
#
_cell.length_a   1.000
_cell.length_b   1.000
_cell.length_c   1.000
_cell.angle_alpha   90.00
_cell.angle_beta   90.00
_cell.angle_gamma   90.00
#
_symmetry.space_group_name_H-M   'P 1'
#
loop_
_entity.id
_entity.type
_entity.pdbx_description
1 polymer ?
#
loop_
_entity_poly.entity_id
_entity_poly.type
_entity_poly.pdbx_seq_one_letter_code
_entity_poly.pdbx_strand_id
1 'polypeptide(L)'
;MRTKSLTVLGQNEAGRKTLIGRLIYMFGLSLTQVSELDDNGCRSHGEVASLFEKNQIAPLFYGPSNIFEVEGITNPDVALWVVAATDIDSGNASRDALASLISNKQLQPKELLVIIINKMYLPLGGLELQSLIKSPHVGIQLAG
;
A
#
# COMPACT_ATOMS: atom_id res chain seq x y z
N MET A 1 17.03 -13.32 6.95
CA MET A 1 15.85 -12.45 6.78
C MET A 1 16.18 -11.10 7.41
N ARG A 2 16.00 -10.00 6.69
CA ARG A 2 16.22 -8.63 7.22
C ARG A 2 14.88 -7.89 7.28
N THR A 3 14.69 -7.07 8.30
CA THR A 3 13.55 -6.14 8.38
C THR A 3 13.83 -4.91 7.54
N LYS A 4 12.86 -4.54 6.71
CA LYS A 4 12.87 -3.38 5.84
C LYS A 4 11.70 -2.47 6.18
N SER A 5 11.97 -1.17 6.18
CA SER A 5 10.97 -0.13 6.35
C SER A 5 10.14 0.02 5.07
N LEU A 6 8.83 0.12 5.23
CA LEU A 6 7.86 0.25 4.14
C LEU A 6 6.91 1.42 4.40
N THR A 7 6.81 2.35 3.46
CA THR A 7 5.76 3.40 3.52
C THR A 7 4.66 3.10 2.51
N VAL A 8 3.40 3.11 2.94
CA VAL A 8 2.22 2.93 2.06
C VAL A 8 1.46 4.25 1.92
N LEU A 9 1.47 4.80 0.72
CA LEU A 9 0.91 6.11 0.37
C LEU A 9 -0.10 5.98 -0.77
N GLY A 10 -0.78 7.07 -1.08
CA GLY A 10 -1.87 7.12 -2.04
C GLY A 10 -2.91 8.15 -1.62
N GLN A 11 -3.78 8.51 -2.56
CA GLN A 11 -4.85 9.47 -2.31
C GLN A 11 -5.86 8.95 -1.27
N ASN A 12 -6.71 9.87 -0.80
CA ASN A 12 -7.85 9.51 0.02
C ASN A 12 -8.70 8.46 -0.70
N GLU A 13 -9.17 7.48 0.07
CA GLU A 13 -9.99 6.37 -0.43
C GLU A 13 -9.33 5.48 -1.49
N ALA A 14 -8.03 5.60 -1.75
CA ALA A 14 -7.30 4.69 -2.64
C ALA A 14 -7.26 3.24 -2.12
N GLY A 15 -7.70 2.98 -0.88
CA GLY A 15 -7.76 1.66 -0.27
C GLY A 15 -6.49 1.24 0.46
N ARG A 16 -5.67 2.21 0.90
CA ARG A 16 -4.43 1.97 1.65
C ARG A 16 -4.63 1.07 2.87
N LYS A 17 -5.62 1.38 3.71
CA LYS A 17 -5.93 0.58 4.92
C LYS A 17 -6.31 -0.85 4.57
N THR A 18 -7.13 -1.03 3.54
CA THR A 18 -7.52 -2.36 3.04
C THR A 18 -6.31 -3.13 2.53
N LEU A 19 -5.40 -2.49 1.81
CA LEU A 19 -4.16 -3.13 1.34
C LEU A 19 -3.27 -3.57 2.51
N ILE A 20 -2.98 -2.65 3.45
CA ILE A 20 -2.18 -2.95 4.64
C ILE A 20 -2.79 -4.11 5.41
N GLY A 21 -4.10 -4.06 5.69
CA GLY A 21 -4.77 -5.12 6.42
C GLY A 21 -4.78 -6.46 5.68
N ARG A 22 -4.86 -6.46 4.34
CA ARG A 22 -4.75 -7.69 3.53
C ARG A 22 -3.35 -8.28 3.64
N LEU A 23 -2.31 -7.44 3.58
CA LEU A 23 -0.91 -7.88 3.72
C LEU A 23 -0.63 -8.47 5.11
N ILE A 24 -1.09 -7.81 6.18
CA ILE A 24 -0.99 -8.34 7.54
C ILE A 24 -1.76 -9.67 7.63
N TYR A 25 -3.02 -9.69 7.20
CA TYR A 25 -3.86 -10.86 7.34
C TYR A 25 -3.29 -12.09 6.63
N MET A 26 -2.76 -11.92 5.43
CA MET A 26 -2.22 -13.02 4.64
C MET A 26 -0.82 -13.44 5.06
N PHE A 27 0.01 -12.50 5.53
CA PHE A 27 1.45 -12.72 5.64
C PHE A 27 2.08 -12.23 6.94
N GLY A 28 1.31 -11.69 7.89
CA GLY A 28 1.86 -11.00 9.06
C GLY A 28 1.33 -11.45 10.41
N LEU A 29 0.24 -12.22 10.44
CA LEU A 29 -0.37 -12.64 11.69
C LEU A 29 0.28 -13.92 12.26
N SER A 30 0.60 -13.87 13.55
CA SER A 30 0.75 -15.07 14.36
C SER A 30 -0.63 -15.67 14.70
N LEU A 31 -0.66 -16.94 15.10
CA LEU A 31 -1.90 -17.62 15.52
C LEU A 31 -2.65 -16.87 16.64
N THR A 32 -1.91 -16.28 17.58
CA THR A 32 -2.49 -15.48 18.67
C THR A 32 -3.17 -14.22 18.13
N GLN A 33 -2.55 -13.53 17.18
CA GLN A 33 -3.13 -12.32 16.59
C GLN A 33 -4.33 -12.63 15.69
N VAL A 34 -4.41 -13.81 15.08
CA VAL A 34 -5.62 -14.26 14.38
C VAL A 34 -6.80 -14.37 15.36
N SER A 35 -6.59 -15.01 16.52
CA SER A 35 -7.62 -15.11 17.56
C SER A 35 -8.05 -13.73 18.06
N GLU A 36 -7.11 -12.81 18.27
CA GLU A 36 -7.44 -11.44 18.69
C GLU A 36 -8.29 -10.69 17.66
N LEU A 37 -8.07 -10.91 16.36
CA LEU A 37 -8.92 -10.29 15.32
C LEU A 37 -10.35 -10.83 15.37
N ASP A 38 -10.50 -12.13 15.60
CA ASP A 38 -11.81 -12.78 15.73
C ASP A 38 -12.53 -12.29 16.99
N ASP A 39 -11.83 -12.22 18.13
CA ASP A 39 -12.36 -11.76 19.42
C ASP A 39 -12.76 -10.26 19.38
N ASN A 40 -12.05 -9.45 18.60
CA ASN A 40 -12.40 -8.05 18.36
C ASN A 40 -13.45 -7.86 17.25
N GLY A 41 -13.91 -8.95 16.63
CA GLY A 41 -14.95 -8.94 15.61
C GLY A 41 -14.56 -8.17 14.35
N CYS A 42 -13.29 -8.21 13.94
CA CYS A 42 -12.84 -7.60 12.69
C CYS A 42 -13.47 -8.32 11.48
N ARG A 43 -14.30 -7.62 10.70
CA ARG A 43 -15.05 -8.18 9.56
C ARG A 43 -14.45 -7.82 8.20
N SER A 44 -13.46 -6.94 8.17
CA SER A 44 -12.83 -6.45 6.95
C SER A 44 -11.34 -6.18 7.12
N HIS A 45 -10.58 -6.25 6.03
CA HIS A 45 -9.16 -5.91 6.06
C HIS A 45 -8.88 -4.45 6.47
N GLY A 46 -9.77 -3.52 6.15
CA GLY A 46 -9.62 -2.13 6.61
C GLY A 46 -9.68 -1.99 8.13
N GLU A 47 -10.48 -2.83 8.79
CA GLU A 47 -10.57 -2.88 10.26
C GLU A 47 -9.33 -3.52 10.88
N VAL A 48 -8.75 -4.55 10.25
CA VAL A 48 -7.47 -5.14 10.68
C VAL A 48 -6.39 -4.05 10.76
N ALA A 49 -6.17 -3.29 9.69
CA ALA A 49 -5.19 -2.20 9.72
C ALA A 49 -5.51 -1.15 10.79
N SER A 50 -6.79 -0.82 10.99
CA SER A 50 -7.21 0.16 11.98
C SER A 50 -7.01 -0.33 13.42
N LEU A 51 -7.10 -1.64 13.68
CA LEU A 51 -6.84 -2.22 15.00
C LEU A 51 -5.36 -2.06 15.38
N PHE A 52 -4.45 -2.38 14.45
CA PHE A 52 -3.01 -2.20 14.66
C PHE A 52 -2.66 -0.73 14.94
N GLU A 53 -3.23 0.18 14.13
CA GLU A 53 -3.06 1.62 14.28
C GLU A 53 -3.57 2.12 15.65
N LYS A 54 -4.76 1.67 16.08
CA LYS A 54 -5.35 1.99 17.40
C LYS A 54 -4.50 1.49 18.56
N ASN A 55 -3.92 0.31 18.42
CA ASN A 55 -3.08 -0.30 19.45
C ASN A 55 -1.63 0.20 19.42
N GLN A 56 -1.30 1.14 18.52
CA GLN A 56 0.06 1.66 18.32
C GLN A 56 1.08 0.57 17.99
N ILE A 57 0.63 -0.48 17.30
CA ILE A 57 1.47 -1.58 16.85
C ILE A 57 1.83 -1.31 15.39
N ALA A 58 3.13 -1.23 15.09
CA ALA A 58 3.60 -1.12 13.72
C ALA A 58 3.18 -2.37 12.92
N PRO A 59 2.41 -2.22 11.83
CA PRO A 59 2.03 -3.36 11.02
C PRO A 59 3.25 -4.03 10.41
N LEU A 60 3.33 -5.36 10.53
CA LEU A 60 4.45 -6.14 10.04
C LEU A 60 3.95 -7.33 9.21
N PHE A 61 4.65 -7.64 8.11
CA PHE A 61 4.34 -8.81 7.30
C PHE A 61 5.59 -9.43 6.66
N TYR A 62 5.52 -10.74 6.42
CA TYR A 62 6.59 -11.57 5.90
C TYR A 62 6.54 -11.64 4.38
N GLY A 63 7.61 -11.18 3.71
CA GLY A 63 7.87 -11.48 2.30
C GLY A 63 8.80 -12.70 2.13
N PRO A 64 9.07 -13.13 0.89
CA PRO A 64 9.88 -14.33 0.63
C PRO A 64 11.31 -14.26 1.18
N SER A 65 11.88 -13.07 1.33
CA SER A 65 13.27 -12.88 1.79
C SER A 65 13.45 -11.82 2.88
N ASN A 66 12.44 -10.97 3.07
CA ASN A 66 12.48 -9.83 3.97
C ASN A 66 11.21 -9.77 4.81
N ILE A 67 11.33 -9.12 5.95
CA ILE A 67 10.19 -8.68 6.75
C ILE A 67 9.94 -7.21 6.39
N PHE A 68 8.69 -6.82 6.22
CA PHE A 68 8.32 -5.43 5.98
C PHE A 68 7.57 -4.88 7.17
N GLU A 69 8.07 -3.76 7.71
CA GLU A 69 7.44 -3.00 8.78
C GLU A 69 6.86 -1.71 8.18
N VAL A 70 5.57 -1.49 8.36
CA VAL A 70 4.86 -0.34 7.80
C VAL A 70 5.08 0.87 8.68
N GLU A 71 5.74 1.89 8.13
CA GLU A 71 6.12 3.11 8.83
C GLU A 71 5.71 4.36 8.03
N GLY A 72 5.45 5.46 8.73
CA GLY A 72 5.15 6.76 8.15
C GLY A 72 6.40 7.62 7.90
N ILE A 73 7.46 7.06 7.34
CA ILE A 73 8.76 7.75 7.18
C ILE A 73 8.99 8.25 5.74
N THR A 74 9.81 9.30 5.64
CA THR A 74 10.18 9.97 4.38
C THR A 74 11.11 9.15 3.50
N ASN A 75 12.00 8.35 4.10
CA ASN A 75 13.07 7.62 3.41
C ASN A 75 13.03 6.10 3.69
N PRO A 76 11.92 5.42 3.37
CA PRO A 76 11.79 3.99 3.60
C PRO A 76 12.71 3.20 2.68
N ASP A 77 12.94 1.93 3.00
CA ASP A 77 13.63 1.01 2.08
C ASP A 77 12.76 0.79 0.84
N VAL A 78 11.45 0.60 1.04
CA VAL A 78 10.45 0.41 -0.03
C VAL A 78 9.24 1.32 0.18
N ALA A 79 8.65 1.81 -0.91
CA ALA A 79 7.38 2.52 -0.86
C ALA A 79 6.35 1.90 -1.81
N LEU A 80 5.10 1.86 -1.35
CA LEU A 80 3.94 1.51 -2.17
C LEU A 80 3.10 2.75 -2.40
N TRP A 81 2.81 3.08 -3.66
CA TRP A 81 1.89 4.15 -4.04
C TRP A 81 0.59 3.55 -4.58
N VAL A 82 -0.49 3.68 -3.83
CA VAL A 82 -1.80 3.11 -4.16
C VAL A 82 -2.62 4.11 -4.98
N VAL A 83 -3.09 3.67 -6.14
CA VAL A 83 -3.93 4.42 -7.08
C VAL A 83 -5.28 3.72 -7.19
N ALA A 84 -6.38 4.45 -7.04
CA ALA A 84 -7.71 3.91 -7.30
C ALA A 84 -8.00 3.94 -8.80
N ALA A 85 -8.47 2.84 -9.38
CA ALA A 85 -8.93 2.77 -10.76
C ALA A 85 -10.43 3.11 -10.86
N THR A 86 -10.84 4.26 -10.33
CA THR A 86 -12.25 4.68 -10.36
C THR A 86 -12.58 5.47 -11.64
N ASP A 87 -11.66 6.31 -12.11
CA ASP A 87 -11.84 7.22 -13.23
C ASP A 87 -10.48 7.84 -13.63
N ILE A 88 -10.42 8.50 -14.79
CA ILE A 88 -9.17 9.07 -15.31
C ILE A 88 -8.68 10.30 -14.51
N ASP A 89 -9.59 11.06 -13.92
CA ASP A 89 -9.27 12.29 -13.19
C ASP A 89 -8.57 11.96 -11.87
N SER A 90 -9.03 10.93 -11.16
CA SER A 90 -8.38 10.39 -9.97
C SER A 90 -6.99 9.81 -10.27
N GLY A 91 -6.82 9.17 -11.43
CA GLY A 91 -5.52 8.71 -11.91
C GLY A 91 -4.52 9.86 -12.12
N ASN A 92 -4.95 10.92 -12.82
CA ASN A 92 -4.12 12.11 -13.07
C ASN A 92 -3.77 12.83 -11.77
N ALA A 93 -4.75 13.05 -10.90
CA ALA A 93 -4.52 13.69 -9.60
C ALA A 93 -3.56 12.87 -8.73
N SER A 94 -3.65 11.53 -8.80
CA SER A 94 -2.75 10.63 -8.06
C SER A 94 -1.32 10.70 -8.58
N ARG A 95 -1.15 10.73 -9.90
CA ARG A 95 0.17 10.95 -10.53
C ARG A 95 0.79 12.27 -10.08
N ASP A 96 0.02 13.36 -10.13
CA ASP A 96 0.53 14.70 -9.80
C ASP A 96 0.89 14.80 -8.30
N ALA A 97 0.11 14.16 -7.43
CA ALA A 97 0.41 14.04 -6.01
C ALA A 97 1.72 13.27 -5.76
N LEU A 98 1.92 12.12 -6.44
CA LEU A 98 3.16 11.35 -6.33
C LEU A 98 4.36 12.16 -6.83
N ALA A 99 4.22 12.83 -7.99
CA ALA A 99 5.27 13.67 -8.55
C ALA A 99 5.67 14.79 -7.57
N SER A 100 4.69 15.45 -6.95
CA SER A 100 4.92 16.48 -5.94
C SER A 100 5.71 15.94 -4.73
N LEU A 101 5.34 14.77 -4.19
CA LEU A 101 6.03 14.16 -3.05
C LEU A 101 7.50 13.84 -3.38
N ILE A 102 7.77 13.32 -4.58
CA ILE A 102 9.13 13.00 -5.02
C ILE A 102 9.94 14.29 -5.23
N SER A 103 9.40 15.26 -5.97
CA SER A 103 10.07 16.53 -6.25
C SER A 103 10.38 17.32 -4.98
N ASN A 104 9.48 17.28 -4.00
CA ASN A 104 9.65 17.94 -2.70
C ASN A 104 10.45 17.10 -1.70
N LYS A 105 11.01 15.95 -2.11
CA LYS A 105 11.80 15.04 -1.25
C LYS A 105 11.04 14.52 -0.02
N GLN A 106 9.72 14.54 -0.07
CA GLN A 106 8.83 14.02 0.97
C GLN A 106 8.61 12.51 0.85
N LEU A 107 9.01 11.91 -0.28
CA LEU A 107 9.09 10.47 -0.46
C LEU A 107 10.38 10.12 -1.21
N GLN A 108 11.30 9.41 -0.55
CA GLN A 108 12.60 9.03 -1.11
C GLN A 108 12.91 7.56 -0.76
N PRO A 109 12.29 6.60 -1.46
CA PRO A 109 12.55 5.18 -1.22
C PRO A 109 14.00 4.85 -1.57
N LYS A 110 14.69 4.12 -0.70
CA LYS A 110 16.11 3.79 -0.89
C LYS A 110 16.32 2.70 -1.93
N GLU A 111 15.38 1.77 -2.04
CA GLU A 111 15.50 0.61 -2.91
C GLU A 111 14.43 0.59 -4.00
N LEU A 112 13.15 0.76 -3.63
CA LEU A 112 12.06 0.52 -4.57
C LEU A 112 10.82 1.37 -4.31
N LEU A 113 10.23 1.88 -5.40
CA LEU A 113 8.88 2.43 -5.44
C LEU A 113 8.01 1.53 -6.31
N VAL A 114 6.90 1.03 -5.75
CA VAL A 114 5.92 0.21 -6.46
C VAL A 114 4.61 0.99 -6.58
N ILE A 115 4.04 1.06 -7.79
CA ILE A 115 2.71 1.62 -8.00
C ILE A 115 1.69 0.48 -8.01
N ILE A 116 0.68 0.58 -7.16
CA ILE A 116 -0.38 -0.42 -7.01
C ILE A 116 -1.68 0.18 -7.51
N ILE A 117 -2.28 -0.46 -8.50
CA ILE A 117 -3.61 -0.10 -9.03
C ILE A 117 -4.65 -0.93 -8.27
N ASN A 118 -5.57 -0.25 -7.58
CA ASN A 118 -6.59 -0.83 -6.73
C ASN A 118 -8.00 -0.55 -7.29
N LYS A 119 -9.01 -1.29 -6.81
CA LYS A 119 -10.43 -1.18 -7.22
C LYS A 119 -10.70 -1.51 -8.70
N MET A 120 -9.91 -2.38 -9.31
CA MET A 120 -10.06 -2.78 -10.73
C MET A 120 -11.37 -3.55 -11.04
N TYR A 121 -12.14 -3.93 -10.02
CA TYR A 121 -13.42 -4.65 -10.15
C TYR A 121 -14.63 -3.73 -10.41
N LEU A 122 -14.46 -2.40 -10.32
CA LEU A 122 -15.46 -1.47 -10.82
C LEU A 122 -15.37 -1.48 -12.35
N PRO A 123 -16.50 -1.59 -13.09
CA PRO A 123 -16.47 -1.67 -14.54
C PRO A 123 -15.68 -0.49 -15.08
N LEU A 124 -14.50 -0.81 -15.66
CA LEU A 124 -13.57 0.15 -16.21
C LEU A 124 -14.26 0.86 -17.37
N GLY A 125 -14.81 2.04 -17.10
CA GLY A 125 -15.09 3.03 -18.11
C GLY A 125 -13.76 3.56 -18.65
N GLY A 126 -13.13 2.80 -19.55
CA GLY A 126 -12.12 3.30 -20.50
C GLY A 126 -10.84 3.89 -19.91
N LEU A 127 -10.16 3.21 -18.97
CA LEU A 127 -8.79 3.58 -18.58
C LEU A 127 -7.78 2.80 -19.44
N GLU A 128 -7.31 3.43 -20.52
CA GLU A 128 -6.11 3.01 -21.23
C GLU A 128 -4.89 3.16 -20.30
N LEU A 129 -4.39 2.03 -19.79
CA LEU A 129 -3.23 1.88 -18.90
C LEU A 129 -1.88 2.37 -19.48
N GLN A 130 -1.86 3.03 -20.64
CA GLN A 130 -0.63 3.35 -21.37
C GLN A 130 0.06 4.65 -20.93
N SER A 131 -0.60 5.54 -20.20
CA SER A 131 -0.05 6.89 -19.91
C SER A 131 0.84 6.99 -18.66
N LEU A 132 0.88 5.98 -17.78
CA LEU A 132 1.77 5.96 -16.60
C LEU A 132 3.17 5.35 -16.88
N ILE A 133 3.40 4.83 -18.09
CA ILE A 133 4.58 4.04 -18.46
C ILE A 133 5.64 4.94 -19.10
N LYS A 134 6.30 5.81 -18.34
CA LYS A 134 7.51 6.52 -18.81
C LYS A 134 8.57 6.75 -17.72
N SER A 135 8.83 5.75 -16.87
CA SER A 135 10.06 5.76 -16.06
C SER A 135 10.67 4.36 -15.94
N PRO A 136 11.95 4.16 -16.34
CA PRO A 136 12.58 2.84 -16.46
C PRO A 136 12.93 2.16 -15.13
N HIS A 137 12.46 2.68 -13.99
CA HIS A 137 12.76 2.15 -12.65
C HIS A 137 11.52 1.72 -11.84
N VAL A 138 10.34 1.64 -12.47
CA VAL A 138 9.09 1.29 -11.78
C VAL A 138 8.70 -0.15 -12.08
N GLY A 139 8.81 -1.03 -11.08
CA GLY A 139 8.18 -2.35 -11.11
C GLY A 139 6.69 -2.21 -10.78
N ILE A 140 5.80 -2.65 -11.67
CA ILE A 140 4.35 -2.68 -11.44
C ILE A 140 3.95 -4.11 -11.07
N GLN A 141 3.26 -4.26 -9.93
CA GLN A 141 2.64 -5.53 -9.56
C GLN A 141 1.13 -5.33 -9.46
N LEU A 142 0.40 -6.05 -10.31
CA LEU A 142 -1.06 -6.03 -10.37
C LEU A 142 -1.60 -6.89 -9.23
N ALA A 143 -2.40 -6.31 -8.33
CA ALA A 143 -3.09 -7.05 -7.29
C ALA A 143 -4.59 -7.15 -7.64
N GLY A 144 -5.04 -8.37 -7.97
CA GLY A 144 -6.45 -8.72 -8.13
C GLY A 144 -7.19 -8.90 -6.81
#